data_AF-A0A962PTI5-F1
#
_entry.id   AF-A0A962PTI5-F1
#
_cell.length_a   1.000
_cell.length_b   1.000
_cell.length_c   1.000
_cell.angle_alpha   90.00
_cell.angle_beta   90.00
_cell.angle_gamma   90.00
#
_symmetry.space_group_name_H-M   'P 1'
#
loop_
_entity.id
_entity.type
_entity.pdbx_description
1 polymer ?
#
loop_
_entity_poly.entity_id
_entity_poly.type
_entity_poly.pdbx_seq_one_letter_code
_entity_poly.pdbx_strand_id
1 'polypeptide(L)'
;MNDSAPRQIAMVINLDGCIGCQTCTMACKGSWTRDPGQEHMLWGNVESRPGAGYPRDWESMGGGFDEEGRLVFGELPTQADYGPKPTFAHQAVLFEGAGGDTNPEAPPDWGPNWDEDQGGGTFPNQFNFYLPRLCN
;
A
#
# COMPACT_ATOMS: atom_id res chain seq x y z
N MET A 1 -19.77 -29.06 8.95
CA MET A 1 -19.48 -27.91 8.07
C MET A 1 -18.39 -28.37 7.12
N ASN A 2 -18.78 -28.90 5.96
CA ASN A 2 -17.84 -29.35 4.94
C ASN A 2 -18.32 -28.76 3.60
N ASP A 3 -18.33 -27.43 3.52
CA ASP A 3 -18.63 -26.70 2.30
C ASP A 3 -17.31 -26.16 1.74
N SER A 4 -16.46 -27.08 1.26
CA SER A 4 -15.37 -26.66 0.39
C SER A 4 -15.98 -26.10 -0.89
N ALA A 5 -15.63 -24.86 -1.26
CA ALA A 5 -16.05 -24.28 -2.52
C ALA A 5 -15.68 -25.24 -3.67
N PRO A 6 -16.58 -25.51 -4.63
CA PRO A 6 -16.33 -26.50 -5.67
C PRO A 6 -15.20 -26.11 -6.64
N ARG A 7 -14.78 -24.84 -6.60
CA ARG A 7 -13.67 -24.27 -7.37
C ARG A 7 -13.00 -23.17 -6.56
N GLN A 8 -11.69 -23.00 -6.73
CA GLN A 8 -10.89 -21.94 -6.11
C GLN A 8 -10.26 -21.07 -7.20
N ILE A 9 -10.38 -19.74 -7.06
CA ILE A 9 -9.64 -18.79 -7.89
C ILE A 9 -8.24 -18.66 -7.29
N ALA A 10 -7.22 -18.66 -8.13
CA ALA A 10 -5.83 -18.50 -7.72
C ALA A 10 -5.12 -17.51 -8.66
N MET A 11 -4.14 -16.79 -8.11
CA MET A 11 -3.27 -15.89 -8.84
C MET A 11 -1.82 -16.27 -8.58
N VAL A 12 -0.98 -16.17 -9.61
CA VAL A 12 0.47 -16.30 -9.50
C VAL A 12 1.10 -15.01 -9.97
N ILE A 13 1.98 -14.44 -9.15
CA ILE A 13 2.70 -13.20 -9.44
C ILE A 13 4.18 -13.54 -9.60
N ASN A 14 4.73 -13.29 -10.79
CA ASN A 14 6.15 -13.50 -11.07
C ASN A 14 6.96 -12.28 -10.62
N LEU A 15 7.75 -12.42 -9.55
CA LEU A 15 8.58 -11.33 -9.02
C LEU A 15 9.73 -10.97 -9.95
N ASP A 16 10.24 -11.90 -10.77
CA ASP A 16 11.28 -11.62 -11.77
C ASP A 16 10.78 -10.69 -12.88
N GLY A 17 9.46 -10.67 -13.13
CA GLY A 17 8.83 -9.83 -14.14
C GLY A 17 8.19 -8.55 -13.57
N CYS A 18 8.19 -8.39 -12.25
CA CYS A 18 7.59 -7.22 -11.61
C CYS A 18 8.56 -6.03 -11.65
N ILE A 19 8.10 -4.91 -12.22
CA ILE A 19 8.90 -3.69 -12.38
C ILE A 19 8.46 -2.54 -11.47
N GLY A 20 7.58 -2.80 -10.49
CA GLY A 20 7.18 -1.76 -9.52
C GLY A 20 6.33 -0.61 -10.07
N CYS A 21 5.82 -0.70 -11.31
CA CYS A 21 5.21 0.45 -12.01
C CYS A 21 3.84 0.93 -11.51
N GLN A 22 3.31 0.37 -10.41
CA GLN A 22 2.03 0.74 -9.79
C GLN A 22 0.77 0.68 -10.70
N THR A 23 0.86 0.09 -11.89
CA THR A 23 -0.26 0.05 -12.85
C THR A 23 -1.42 -0.79 -12.31
N CYS A 24 -1.14 -1.93 -11.70
CA CYS A 24 -2.17 -2.77 -11.08
C CYS A 24 -2.88 -2.07 -9.91
N THR A 25 -2.13 -1.31 -9.11
CA THR A 25 -2.66 -0.49 -8.02
C THR A 25 -3.63 0.57 -8.52
N MET A 26 -3.23 1.32 -9.54
CA MET A 26 -4.09 2.38 -10.10
C MET A 26 -5.29 1.81 -10.87
N ALA A 27 -5.14 0.67 -11.54
CA ALA A 27 -6.25 -0.02 -12.20
C ALA A 27 -7.32 -0.46 -11.18
N CYS A 28 -6.89 -1.02 -10.05
CA CYS A 28 -7.77 -1.40 -8.94
C CYS A 28 -8.45 -0.16 -8.34
N LYS A 29 -7.67 0.88 -8.02
CA LYS A 29 -8.15 2.15 -7.47
C LYS A 29 -9.23 2.79 -8.33
N GLY A 30 -8.94 2.97 -9.62
CA GLY A 30 -9.83 3.63 -10.56
C GLY A 30 -11.12 2.86 -10.84
N SER A 31 -11.10 1.54 -10.64
CA SER A 31 -12.23 0.65 -10.86
C SER A 31 -13.11 0.50 -9.63
N TRP A 32 -12.51 0.46 -8.43
CA TRP A 32 -13.20 -0.01 -7.23
C TRP A 32 -13.14 0.94 -6.03
N THR A 33 -12.04 1.66 -5.80
CA THR A 33 -11.81 2.43 -4.56
C THR A 33 -11.62 3.92 -4.78
N ARG A 34 -12.53 4.52 -5.57
CA ARG A 34 -12.51 5.96 -5.93
C ARG A 34 -13.54 6.80 -5.16
N ASP A 35 -14.43 6.17 -4.42
CA ASP A 35 -15.55 6.84 -3.78
C ASP A 35 -15.15 7.44 -2.41
N PRO A 36 -15.91 8.42 -1.90
CA PRO A 36 -15.60 9.07 -0.62
C PRO A 36 -15.47 8.08 0.55
N GLY A 37 -14.40 8.21 1.32
CA GLY A 37 -14.05 7.32 2.45
C GLY A 37 -13.14 6.16 2.06
N GLN A 38 -12.86 5.96 0.77
CA GLN A 38 -12.00 4.89 0.25
C GLN A 38 -10.64 5.41 -0.23
N GLU A 39 -10.33 6.68 0.01
CA GLU A 39 -9.15 7.35 -0.54
C GLU A 39 -7.84 6.74 -0.05
N HIS A 40 -7.82 6.14 1.14
CA HIS A 40 -6.65 5.42 1.62
C HIS A 40 -6.60 4.01 1.03
N MET A 41 -7.72 3.37 0.73
CA MET A 41 -7.81 1.96 0.34
C MET A 41 -7.10 1.65 -0.99
N LEU A 42 -6.01 0.88 -0.92
CA LEU A 42 -5.33 0.24 -2.04
C LEU A 42 -5.49 -1.28 -1.94
N TRP A 43 -6.58 -1.83 -2.47
CA TRP A 43 -6.85 -3.28 -2.40
C TRP A 43 -5.83 -4.11 -3.18
N GLY A 44 -5.30 -3.55 -4.27
CA GLY A 44 -4.06 -4.03 -4.89
C GLY A 44 -2.97 -2.99 -4.66
N ASN A 45 -1.92 -3.33 -3.93
CA ASN A 45 -0.79 -2.43 -3.67
C ASN A 45 0.52 -3.09 -4.13
N VAL A 46 1.54 -2.28 -4.46
CA VAL A 46 2.91 -2.76 -4.72
C VAL A 46 3.84 -2.02 -3.78
N GLU A 47 4.66 -2.77 -3.05
CA GLU A 47 5.60 -2.25 -2.04
C GLU A 47 7.03 -2.72 -2.33
N SER A 48 8.03 -1.89 -2.03
CA SER A 48 9.44 -2.29 -2.08
C SER A 48 9.79 -3.19 -0.91
N ARG A 49 10.61 -4.23 -1.16
CA ARG A 49 11.08 -5.17 -0.15
C ARG A 49 12.61 -5.27 -0.15
N PRO A 50 13.26 -5.29 1.03
CA PRO A 50 12.67 -5.07 2.37
C PRO A 50 12.16 -3.63 2.54
N GLY A 51 11.15 -3.46 3.39
CA GLY A 51 10.41 -2.21 3.59
C GLY A 51 9.24 -2.42 4.55
N ALA A 52 8.65 -1.33 5.05
CA ALA A 52 7.56 -1.35 6.02
C ALA A 52 6.21 -1.75 5.41
N GLY A 53 6.05 -1.57 4.09
CA GLY A 53 4.86 -1.98 3.36
C GLY A 53 3.61 -1.16 3.65
N TYR A 54 2.45 -1.69 3.25
CA TYR A 54 1.16 -1.00 3.34
C TYR A 54 0.03 -1.89 3.91
N PRO A 55 -0.64 -1.49 5.01
CA PRO A 55 -0.28 -0.39 5.92
C PRO A 55 1.12 -0.59 6.54
N ARG A 56 1.73 0.47 7.06
CA ARG A 56 3.08 0.42 7.64
C ARG A 56 3.18 -0.70 8.69
N ASP A 57 4.23 -1.50 8.60
CA ASP A 57 4.58 -2.60 9.52
C ASP A 57 3.52 -3.71 9.62
N TRP A 58 2.71 -3.92 8.58
CA TRP A 58 1.59 -4.88 8.59
C TRP A 58 1.98 -6.31 8.96
N GLU A 59 3.22 -6.75 8.69
CA GLU A 59 3.71 -8.09 9.04
C GLU A 59 3.76 -8.31 10.57
N SER A 60 3.81 -7.22 11.34
CA SER A 60 3.92 -7.23 12.80
C SER A 60 2.57 -7.13 13.50
N MET A 61 1.48 -6.89 12.76
CA MET A 61 0.16 -6.55 13.32
C MET A 61 -0.63 -7.78 13.81
N GLY A 62 -0.09 -8.99 13.71
CA GLY A 62 -0.76 -10.22 14.14
C GLY A 62 -1.96 -10.58 13.28
N GLY A 63 -2.91 -11.31 13.87
CA GLY A 63 -4.02 -11.94 13.13
C GLY A 63 -3.69 -13.38 12.70
N GLY A 64 -4.58 -13.97 11.90
CA GLY A 64 -4.42 -15.34 11.42
C GLY A 64 -4.79 -16.39 12.48
N PHE A 65 -4.04 -17.50 12.49
CA PHE A 65 -4.31 -18.66 13.35
C PHE A 65 -3.03 -19.09 14.08
N ASP A 66 -3.18 -19.58 15.31
CA ASP A 66 -2.07 -20.18 16.07
C ASP A 66 -1.78 -21.63 15.65
N GLU A 67 -0.82 -22.28 16.30
CA GLU A 67 -0.40 -23.66 16.00
C GLU A 67 -1.54 -24.68 16.20
N GLU A 68 -2.52 -24.37 17.06
CA GLU A 68 -3.71 -25.18 17.29
C GLU A 68 -4.87 -24.82 16.35
N GLY A 69 -4.67 -23.89 15.41
CA GLY A 69 -5.69 -23.45 14.45
C GLY A 69 -6.75 -22.51 15.05
N ARG A 70 -6.50 -21.91 16.22
CA ARG A 70 -7.40 -20.95 16.85
C ARG A 70 -7.16 -19.55 16.30
N LEU A 71 -8.23 -18.77 16.17
CA LEU A 71 -8.16 -17.38 15.71
C LEU A 71 -7.30 -16.54 16.65
N VAL A 72 -6.35 -15.81 16.08
CA VAL A 72 -5.53 -14.80 16.76
C VAL A 72 -6.06 -13.42 16.39
N PHE A 73 -6.24 -12.55 17.38
CA PHE A 73 -6.60 -11.16 17.14
C PHE A 73 -5.34 -10.34 16.84
N GLY A 74 -5.40 -9.57 15.76
CA GLY A 74 -4.37 -8.59 15.43
C GLY A 74 -4.71 -7.18 15.93
N GLU A 75 -3.80 -6.26 15.64
CA GLU A 75 -3.99 -4.83 15.86
C GLU A 75 -4.76 -4.18 14.71
N LEU A 76 -5.55 -3.16 15.02
CA LEU A 76 -6.22 -2.35 14.00
C LEU A 76 -5.27 -1.24 13.53
N PRO A 77 -4.90 -1.18 12.24
CA PRO A 77 -4.05 -0.13 11.72
C PRO A 77 -4.72 1.24 11.88
N THR A 78 -3.91 2.26 12.17
CA THR A 78 -4.41 3.65 12.24
C THR A 78 -4.44 4.29 10.86
N GLN A 79 -5.15 5.41 10.72
CA GLN A 79 -5.14 6.19 9.48
C GLN A 79 -3.73 6.68 9.10
N ALA A 80 -2.84 6.90 10.09
CA ALA A 80 -1.47 7.31 9.85
C ALA A 80 -0.62 6.19 9.24
N ASP A 81 -0.88 4.93 9.60
CA ASP A 81 -0.15 3.78 9.07
C ASP A 81 -0.47 3.52 7.59
N TYR A 82 -1.66 3.89 7.15
CA TYR A 82 -2.01 3.91 5.73
C TYR A 82 -1.41 5.10 4.97
N GLY A 83 -1.05 6.17 5.66
CA GLY A 83 -0.69 7.45 5.06
C GLY A 83 -1.94 8.28 4.71
N PRO A 84 -2.08 9.51 5.24
CA PRO A 84 -3.23 10.36 4.92
C PRO A 84 -3.18 10.82 3.46
N LYS A 85 -4.35 11.03 2.85
CA LYS A 85 -4.44 11.63 1.51
C LYS A 85 -3.94 13.08 1.58
N PRO A 86 -2.87 13.45 0.86
CA PRO A 86 -2.43 14.83 0.81
C PRO A 86 -3.46 15.71 0.10
N THR A 87 -3.62 16.94 0.59
CA THR A 87 -4.41 18.00 -0.05
C THR A 87 -3.48 19.02 -0.69
N PHE A 88 -3.93 19.66 -1.77
CA PHE A 88 -3.12 20.54 -2.58
C PHE A 88 -3.91 21.80 -2.98
N ALA A 89 -3.28 22.96 -2.87
CA ALA A 89 -3.88 24.27 -3.17
C ALA A 89 -3.74 24.67 -4.66
N HIS A 90 -3.85 23.71 -5.60
CA HIS A 90 -3.64 23.96 -7.03
C HIS A 90 -4.49 25.13 -7.57
N GLN A 91 -5.75 25.20 -7.15
CA GLN A 91 -6.67 26.25 -7.61
C GLN A 91 -6.18 27.65 -7.22
N ALA A 92 -5.84 27.82 -5.94
CA ALA A 92 -5.37 29.09 -5.40
C ALA A 92 -4.04 29.54 -6.02
N VAL A 93 -3.10 28.59 -6.16
CA VAL A 93 -1.74 28.89 -6.63
C VAL A 93 -1.71 29.11 -8.14
N LEU A 94 -2.34 28.25 -8.94
CA LEU A 94 -2.23 28.28 -10.40
C LEU A 94 -3.19 29.28 -11.06
N PHE A 95 -4.34 29.58 -10.45
CA PHE A 95 -5.40 30.34 -11.11
C PHE A 95 -5.85 31.59 -10.35
N GLU A 96 -5.58 31.72 -9.05
CA GLU A 96 -6.07 32.83 -8.22
C GLU A 96 -4.95 33.78 -7.75
N GLY A 97 -3.69 33.50 -8.12
CA GLY A 97 -2.56 34.38 -7.83
C GLY A 97 -2.11 34.37 -6.37
N ALA A 98 -2.40 33.31 -5.62
CA ALA A 98 -1.99 33.17 -4.21
C ALA A 98 -0.46 33.14 -4.01
N GLY A 99 0.31 32.90 -5.09
CA GLY A 99 1.76 32.69 -5.02
C GLY A 99 2.12 31.39 -4.29
N GLY A 100 3.42 31.14 -4.07
CA GLY A 100 3.89 29.93 -3.40
C GLY A 100 4.04 28.72 -4.34
N ASP A 101 4.19 27.54 -3.75
CA ASP A 101 4.34 26.26 -4.45
C ASP A 101 3.07 25.39 -4.37
N THR A 102 3.07 24.29 -5.11
CA THR A 102 1.96 23.33 -5.14
C THR A 102 2.29 22.07 -4.32
N ASN A 103 3.08 22.20 -3.27
CA ASN A 103 3.34 21.09 -2.35
C ASN A 103 2.06 20.71 -1.57
N PRO A 104 2.04 19.54 -0.92
CA PRO A 104 0.98 19.20 0.02
C PRO A 104 0.79 20.29 1.08
N GLU A 105 -0.46 20.66 1.37
CA GLU A 105 -0.77 21.70 2.37
C GLU A 105 -0.28 21.34 3.78
N ALA A 106 -0.21 20.04 4.08
CA ALA A 106 0.47 19.49 5.24
C ALA A 106 1.49 18.44 4.74
N PRO A 107 2.78 18.57 5.09
CA PRO A 107 3.77 17.56 4.76
C PRO A 107 3.36 16.21 5.36
N PRO A 108 3.25 15.13 4.56
CA PRO A 108 3.02 13.81 5.10
C PRO A 108 4.28 13.29 5.80
N ASP A 109 4.11 12.60 6.92
CA ASP A 109 5.20 11.87 7.59
C ASP A 109 5.33 10.42 7.09
N TRP A 110 4.33 9.96 6.34
CA TRP A 110 4.26 8.62 5.76
C TRP A 110 3.29 8.58 4.57
N GLY A 111 3.41 7.55 3.73
CA GLY A 111 2.55 7.28 2.60
C GLY A 111 2.57 5.81 2.18
N PRO A 112 1.64 5.36 1.33
CA PRO A 112 1.54 3.94 0.94
C PRO A 112 2.76 3.31 0.25
N ASN A 113 3.69 4.13 -0.24
CA ASN A 113 4.89 3.72 -0.96
C ASN A 113 6.08 4.60 -0.55
N TRP A 114 6.14 4.97 0.74
CA TRP A 114 7.07 5.98 1.27
C TRP A 114 8.54 5.57 1.18
N ASP A 115 8.81 4.27 1.31
CA ASP A 115 10.13 3.66 1.29
C ASP A 115 10.47 3.01 -0.07
N GLU A 116 9.83 3.48 -1.15
CA GLU A 116 10.11 3.04 -2.51
C GLU A 116 11.62 3.10 -2.83
N ASP A 117 12.12 2.02 -3.43
CA ASP A 117 13.49 1.82 -3.89
C ASP A 117 14.59 1.90 -2.83
N GLN A 118 14.26 2.08 -1.54
CA GLN A 118 15.25 2.12 -0.47
C GLN A 118 15.85 0.74 -0.20
N GLY A 119 15.00 -0.27 0.01
CA GLY A 119 15.43 -1.65 0.19
C GLY A 119 16.35 -1.87 1.38
N GLY A 120 17.32 -2.76 1.22
CA GLY A 120 18.28 -3.13 2.26
C GLY A 120 19.71 -3.19 1.74
N GLY A 121 20.63 -3.49 2.67
CA GLY A 121 22.05 -3.54 2.39
C GLY A 121 22.71 -2.15 2.35
N THR A 122 23.96 -2.12 1.91
CA THR A 122 24.75 -0.90 1.82
C THR A 122 25.53 -0.92 0.52
N PHE A 123 25.77 0.23 -0.08
CA PHE A 123 26.59 0.35 -1.30
C PHE A 123 27.92 -0.42 -1.18
N PRO A 124 28.34 -1.21 -2.19
CA PRO A 124 27.69 -1.42 -3.50
C PRO A 124 26.68 -2.59 -3.52
N ASN A 125 26.38 -3.21 -2.37
CA ASN A 125 25.52 -4.39 -2.24
C ASN A 125 24.12 -4.03 -1.72
N GLN A 126 23.57 -2.90 -2.16
CA GLN A 126 22.17 -2.57 -1.88
C GLN A 126 21.25 -3.48 -2.72
N PHE A 127 20.09 -3.84 -2.17
CA PHE A 127 19.13 -4.71 -2.85
C PHE A 127 17.69 -4.30 -2.54
N ASN A 128 16.82 -4.42 -3.54
CA ASN A 128 15.38 -4.36 -3.38
C ASN A 128 14.69 -5.22 -4.45
N PHE A 129 13.41 -5.52 -4.24
CA PHE A 129 12.48 -6.01 -5.26
C PHE A 129 11.07 -5.51 -4.95
N TYR A 130 10.13 -5.69 -5.87
CA TYR A 130 8.75 -5.24 -5.69
C TYR A 130 7.82 -6.40 -5.36
N LEU A 131 6.94 -6.19 -4.38
CA LEU A 131 5.96 -7.17 -3.93
C LEU A 131 4.54 -6.65 -4.14
N PRO A 132 3.83 -7.08 -5.20
CA PRO A 132 2.41 -6.84 -5.34
C PRO A 132 1.61 -7.67 -4.32
N ARG A 133 0.69 -7.04 -3.58
CA ARG A 133 -0.23 -7.72 -2.66
C ARG A 133 -1.70 -7.41 -2.97
N LEU A 134 -2.55 -8.38 -2.64
CA LEU A 134 -4.01 -8.31 -2.68
C LEU A 134 -4.60 -9.24 -1.60
N CYS A 135 -5.93 -9.27 -1.48
CA CYS A 135 -6.64 -10.25 -0.66
C CYS A 135 -6.38 -11.69 -1.15
N ASN A 136 -6.06 -12.62 -0.24
CA ASN A 136 -5.79 -14.03 -0.53
C ASN A 136 -6.88 -14.95 0.01
#